data_AF-A0A950AV65-F1
#
_entry.id   AF-A0A950AV65-F1
#
_cell.length_a   1.000
_cell.length_b   1.000
_cell.length_c   1.000
_cell.angle_alpha   90.00
_cell.angle_beta   90.00
_cell.angle_gamma   90.00
#
_symmetry.space_group_name_H-M   'P 1'
#
loop_
_entity.id
_entity.type
_entity.pdbx_description
1 polymer ?
#
loop_
_entity_poly.entity_id
_entity_poly.type
_entity_poly.pdbx_seq_one_letter_code
_entity_poly.pdbx_strand_id
1 'polypeptide(L)'
;MKHLGFRVNEVMEGSLRRPGENFDREFRFDLSVVFPALWRILAVAVGRAAGACHIDGVARDAGAAGTLELAPFRRRLARYTFTFTADDGNEYRFDGWKSAGWDPRRAWTTLPGRVYDAHGDAWATATLYFSFRRHFPGLLRSFRFVWPWRRDDEAPDDAPDDASVAAPASALHA
;
A
#
# COMPACT_ATOMS: atom_id res chain seq x y z
N MET A 1 3.63 22.80 -15.65
CA MET A 1 2.86 23.28 -14.48
C MET A 1 3.22 22.42 -13.28
N LYS A 2 3.53 23.03 -12.12
CA LYS A 2 4.04 22.33 -10.93
C LYS A 2 2.93 21.48 -10.31
N HIS A 3 3.10 20.17 -10.24
CA HIS A 3 2.09 19.26 -9.68
C HIS A 3 2.14 19.29 -8.14
N LEU A 4 1.06 19.74 -7.51
CA LEU A 4 0.92 19.81 -6.06
C LEU A 4 0.49 18.43 -5.52
N GLY A 5 1.43 17.67 -4.95
CA GLY A 5 1.14 16.44 -4.22
C GLY A 5 0.71 16.71 -2.78
N PHE A 6 -0.06 15.81 -2.18
CA PHE A 6 -0.49 15.89 -0.78
C PHE A 6 -0.17 14.58 -0.03
N ARG A 7 0.31 14.70 1.21
CA ARG A 7 0.57 13.58 2.12
C ARG A 7 -0.46 13.57 3.24
N VAL A 8 -1.00 12.40 3.54
CA VAL A 8 -1.95 12.15 4.63
C VAL A 8 -1.37 11.05 5.50
N ASN A 9 -1.28 11.28 6.81
CA ASN A 9 -1.00 10.20 7.75
C ASN A 9 -2.34 9.62 8.18
N GLU A 10 -2.50 8.33 7.93
CA GLU A 10 -3.75 7.63 8.11
C GLU A 10 -3.53 6.41 9.00
N VAL A 11 -4.33 6.35 10.06
CA VAL A 11 -4.37 5.20 10.96
C VAL A 11 -5.62 4.40 10.62
N MET A 12 -5.43 3.14 10.27
CA MET A 12 -6.51 2.18 10.05
C MET A 12 -6.47 1.17 11.19
N GLU A 13 -7.55 1.06 11.94
CA GLU A 13 -7.65 0.14 13.09
C GLU A 13 -8.87 -0.75 12.90
N GLY A 14 -8.81 -1.97 13.39
CA GLY A 14 -9.93 -2.88 13.35
C GLY A 14 -9.53 -4.27 13.79
N SER A 15 -10.14 -5.26 13.17
CA SER A 15 -9.94 -6.64 13.56
C SER A 15 -9.62 -7.55 12.38
N LEU A 16 -8.92 -8.63 12.70
CA LEU A 16 -8.57 -9.69 11.80
C LEU A 16 -9.03 -11.02 12.38
N ARG A 17 -9.65 -11.85 11.56
CA ARG A 17 -10.09 -13.19 11.92
C ARG A 17 -9.48 -14.22 11.00
N ARG A 18 -8.70 -15.12 11.60
CA ARG A 18 -8.12 -16.27 10.92
C ARG A 18 -9.11 -17.44 10.91
N PRO A 19 -9.23 -18.20 9.80
CA PRO A 19 -10.00 -19.43 9.79
C PRO A 19 -9.51 -20.40 10.87
N GLY A 20 -10.43 -20.95 11.67
CA GLY A 20 -10.10 -21.85 12.78
C GLY A 20 -9.90 -21.16 14.14
N GLU A 21 -9.81 -19.82 14.18
CA GLU A 21 -9.77 -19.06 15.43
C GLU A 21 -11.18 -18.59 15.84
N ASN A 22 -11.44 -18.66 17.16
CA ASN A 22 -12.69 -18.19 17.77
C ASN A 22 -12.62 -16.76 18.32
N PHE A 23 -11.47 -16.10 18.16
CA PHE A 23 -11.24 -14.73 18.60
C PHE A 23 -10.81 -13.87 17.41
N ASP A 24 -11.08 -12.58 17.54
CA ASP A 24 -10.63 -11.56 16.61
C ASP A 24 -9.32 -10.97 17.14
N ARG A 25 -8.31 -10.87 16.28
CA ARG A 25 -7.03 -10.22 16.57
C ARG A 25 -7.13 -8.74 16.30
N GLU A 26 -6.46 -7.93 17.10
CA GLU A 26 -6.29 -6.51 16.78
C GLU A 26 -5.45 -6.39 15.51
N PHE A 27 -5.92 -5.54 14.60
CA PHE A 27 -5.21 -5.24 13.36
C PHE A 27 -5.18 -3.74 13.13
N ARG A 28 -3.97 -3.21 12.98
CA ARG A 28 -3.72 -1.79 12.82
C ARG A 28 -2.66 -1.52 11.75
N PHE A 29 -2.90 -0.49 10.96
CA PHE A 29 -1.93 0.15 10.08
C PHE A 29 -1.74 1.61 10.48
N ASP A 30 -0.50 2.07 10.49
CA ASP A 30 -0.12 3.47 10.58
C ASP A 30 0.62 3.84 9.30
N LEU A 31 -0.08 4.47 8.35
CA LEU A 31 0.40 4.65 6.98
C LEU A 31 0.45 6.12 6.59
N SER A 32 1.57 6.54 6.03
CA SER A 32 1.71 7.81 5.32
C SER A 32 1.35 7.60 3.85
N VAL A 33 0.21 8.14 3.42
CA VAL A 33 -0.27 8.07 2.04
C VAL A 33 0.07 9.36 1.29
N VAL A 34 0.77 9.25 0.17
CA VAL A 34 1.08 10.39 -0.72
C VAL A 34 0.29 10.26 -2.01
N PHE A 35 -0.47 11.31 -2.34
CA PHE A 35 -1.27 11.40 -3.55
C PHE A 35 -0.72 12.51 -4.47
N PRO A 36 -0.61 12.26 -5.78
CA PRO A 36 0.05 13.19 -6.71
C PRO A 36 -0.80 14.39 -7.17
N ALA A 37 -2.12 14.44 -6.91
CA ALA A 37 -2.96 15.59 -7.31
C ALA A 37 -4.34 15.62 -6.62
N LEU A 38 -4.68 16.75 -5.98
CA LEU A 38 -5.99 16.99 -5.33
C LEU A 38 -7.17 17.00 -6.32
N TRP A 39 -6.95 17.51 -7.54
CA TRP A 39 -7.95 17.68 -8.60
C TRP A 39 -8.30 16.38 -9.33
N ARG A 40 -7.49 15.32 -9.19
CA ARG A 40 -7.77 13.98 -9.73
C ARG A 40 -8.51 13.05 -8.77
N ILE A 41 -8.69 13.43 -7.51
CA ILE A 41 -9.53 12.68 -6.54
C ILE A 41 -10.97 12.58 -7.05
N LEU A 42 -11.43 13.58 -7.82
CA LEU A 42 -12.74 13.58 -8.46
C LEU A 42 -12.86 12.57 -9.63
N ALA A 43 -11.76 11.97 -10.13
CA ALA A 43 -11.78 11.03 -11.24
C ALA A 43 -11.22 9.65 -10.86
N VAL A 44 -9.89 9.57 -10.64
CA VAL A 44 -9.12 8.42 -10.16
C VAL A 44 -7.84 8.97 -9.53
N ALA A 45 -7.67 8.76 -8.22
CA ALA A 45 -6.47 9.09 -7.47
C ALA A 45 -5.83 7.81 -6.92
N VAL A 46 -4.59 7.55 -7.32
CA VAL A 46 -3.76 6.48 -6.74
C VAL A 46 -2.76 7.14 -5.80
N GLY A 47 -2.84 6.81 -4.52
CA GLY A 47 -1.86 7.20 -3.51
C GLY A 47 -0.94 6.04 -3.17
N ARG A 48 0.34 6.30 -2.91
CA ARG A 48 1.24 5.31 -2.32
C ARG A 48 1.25 5.47 -0.82
N ALA A 49 1.07 4.36 -0.12
CA ALA A 49 1.10 4.26 1.33
C ALA A 49 2.42 3.61 1.77
N ALA A 50 3.02 4.14 2.83
CA ALA A 50 4.16 3.51 3.50
C ALA A 50 4.10 3.81 5.00
N GLY A 51 4.47 2.84 5.83
CA GLY A 51 4.44 3.00 7.28
C GLY A 51 4.59 1.66 8.00
N ALA A 52 3.79 1.44 9.03
CA ALA A 52 3.88 0.28 9.90
C ALA A 52 2.56 -0.50 10.00
N CYS A 53 2.69 -1.79 10.26
CA CYS A 53 1.60 -2.76 10.47
C CYS A 53 1.76 -3.39 11.85
N HIS A 54 0.64 -3.54 12.55
CA HIS A 54 0.55 -4.25 13.81
C HIS A 54 -0.60 -5.25 13.75
N ILE A 55 -0.30 -6.52 14.00
CA ILE A 55 -1.27 -7.61 14.12
C ILE A 55 -0.94 -8.36 15.40
N ASP A 56 -1.91 -8.42 16.31
CA ASP A 56 -1.72 -9.07 17.60
C ASP A 56 -1.24 -10.52 17.44
N GLY A 57 -0.07 -10.80 18.01
CA GLY A 57 0.60 -12.10 17.97
C GLY A 57 1.21 -12.52 16.62
N VAL A 58 1.30 -11.63 15.63
CA VAL A 58 1.84 -11.96 14.29
C VAL A 58 2.86 -10.93 13.79
N ALA A 59 2.57 -9.64 13.92
CA ALA A 59 3.45 -8.58 13.41
C ALA A 59 3.47 -7.41 14.38
N ARG A 60 4.66 -6.97 14.81
CA ARG A 60 4.80 -5.80 15.68
C ARG A 60 5.61 -4.71 14.99
N ASP A 61 4.91 -3.64 14.59
CA ASP A 61 5.51 -2.49 13.90
C ASP A 61 6.25 -2.90 12.62
N ALA A 62 5.72 -3.92 11.94
CA ALA A 62 6.22 -4.44 10.68
C ALA A 62 6.16 -3.37 9.58
N GLY A 63 7.22 -3.23 8.80
CA GLY A 63 7.23 -2.32 7.66
C GLY A 63 6.12 -2.67 6.66
N ALA A 64 5.29 -1.69 6.33
CA ALA A 64 4.16 -1.86 5.42
C ALA A 64 4.21 -0.83 4.29
N ALA A 65 3.90 -1.27 3.08
CA ALA A 65 3.85 -0.42 1.90
C ALA A 65 2.71 -0.83 0.96
N GLY A 66 2.28 0.06 0.08
CA GLY A 66 1.33 -0.31 -0.96
C GLY A 66 0.61 0.87 -1.57
N THR A 67 -0.59 0.63 -2.05
CA THR A 67 -1.36 1.60 -2.84
C THR A 67 -2.80 1.69 -2.39
N LEU A 68 -3.32 2.91 -2.43
CA LEU A 68 -4.72 3.25 -2.20
C LEU A 68 -5.26 3.93 -3.46
N GLU A 69 -6.14 3.25 -4.19
CA GLU A 69 -6.84 3.78 -5.35
C GLU A 69 -8.25 4.24 -4.97
N LEU A 70 -8.56 5.49 -5.29
CA LEU A 70 -9.86 6.11 -5.06
C LEU A 70 -10.43 6.62 -6.40
N ALA A 71 -11.54 6.05 -6.83
CA ALA A 71 -12.28 6.45 -8.04
C ALA A 71 -13.77 6.70 -7.71
N PRO A 72 -14.09 7.72 -6.88
CA PRO A 72 -15.43 7.90 -6.31
C PRO A 72 -16.51 8.23 -7.34
N PHE A 73 -16.24 9.06 -8.35
CA PHE A 73 -17.27 9.51 -9.30
C PHE A 73 -17.37 8.63 -10.56
N ARG A 74 -16.25 8.20 -11.15
CA ARG A 74 -16.27 7.42 -12.40
C ARG A 74 -16.55 5.93 -12.19
N ARG A 75 -15.94 5.32 -11.18
CA ARG A 75 -16.00 3.86 -10.96
C ARG A 75 -16.64 3.49 -9.63
N ARG A 76 -16.95 4.48 -8.78
CA ARG A 76 -17.40 4.28 -7.40
C ARG A 76 -16.57 3.21 -6.70
N LEU A 77 -15.24 3.30 -6.79
CA LEU A 77 -14.34 2.26 -6.29
C LEU A 77 -13.35 2.86 -5.31
N ALA A 78 -13.12 2.17 -4.20
CA ALA A 78 -11.93 2.35 -3.38
C ALA A 78 -11.24 0.99 -3.24
N ARG A 79 -10.05 0.84 -3.82
CA ARG A 79 -9.23 -0.37 -3.74
C ARG A 79 -7.98 -0.07 -2.94
N TYR A 80 -7.62 -0.96 -2.04
CA TYR A 80 -6.44 -0.86 -1.19
C TYR A 80 -5.70 -2.17 -1.22
N THR A 81 -4.40 -2.06 -1.43
CA THR A 81 -3.49 -3.19 -1.43
C THR A 81 -2.25 -2.78 -0.65
N PHE A 82 -2.00 -3.44 0.47
CA PHE A 82 -0.82 -3.21 1.31
C PHE A 82 -0.08 -4.53 1.50
N THR A 83 1.24 -4.49 1.37
CA THR A 83 2.14 -5.58 1.69
C THR A 83 2.90 -5.25 2.96
N PHE A 84 3.18 -6.27 3.76
CA PHE A 84 3.98 -6.16 4.97
C PHE A 84 4.67 -7.49 5.26
N THR A 85 5.84 -7.45 5.90
CA THR A 85 6.56 -8.65 6.34
C THR A 85 6.36 -8.81 7.85
N ALA A 86 5.78 -9.92 8.28
CA ALA A 86 5.48 -10.14 9.70
C ALA A 86 6.71 -10.63 10.49
N ASP A 87 6.55 -10.80 11.80
CA ASP A 87 7.67 -11.15 12.70
C ASP A 87 8.18 -12.58 12.47
N ASP A 88 7.40 -13.42 11.79
CA ASP A 88 7.78 -14.76 11.35
C ASP A 88 8.66 -14.77 10.08
N GLY A 89 8.92 -13.58 9.50
CA GLY A 89 9.68 -13.40 8.28
C GLY A 89 8.89 -13.63 6.99
N ASN A 90 7.60 -13.98 7.07
CA ASN A 90 6.76 -14.19 5.91
C ASN A 90 6.18 -12.86 5.40
N GLU A 91 6.07 -12.76 4.07
CA GLU A 91 5.37 -11.65 3.44
C GLU A 91 3.86 -11.92 3.40
N TYR A 92 3.10 -10.88 3.73
CA TYR A 92 1.65 -10.87 3.69
C TYR A 92 1.14 -9.72 2.86
N ARG A 93 -0.03 -9.92 2.26
CA ARG A 93 -0.73 -8.91 1.47
C ARG A 93 -2.14 -8.73 1.95
N PHE A 94 -2.46 -7.55 2.45
CA PHE A 94 -3.82 -7.11 2.69
C PHE A 94 -4.41 -6.51 1.41
N ASP A 95 -5.46 -7.13 0.88
CA ASP A 95 -6.18 -6.63 -0.29
C ASP A 95 -7.67 -6.49 0.02
N GLY A 96 -8.25 -5.36 -0.38
CA GLY A 96 -9.68 -5.18 -0.33
C GLY A 96 -10.15 -4.09 -1.26
N TRP A 97 -11.46 -4.12 -1.50
CA TRP A 97 -12.12 -3.14 -2.33
C TRP A 97 -13.52 -2.89 -1.81
N LYS A 98 -14.00 -1.67 -2.03
CA LYS A 98 -15.38 -1.32 -1.76
C LYS A 98 -15.97 -0.48 -2.87
N SER A 99 -17.27 -0.64 -3.08
CA SER A 99 -18.04 0.29 -3.90
C SER A 99 -18.38 1.54 -3.08
N ALA A 100 -18.03 2.71 -3.59
CA ALA A 100 -18.40 4.01 -3.03
C ALA A 100 -19.89 4.28 -3.32
N GLY A 101 -20.76 3.64 -2.54
CA GLY A 101 -22.21 3.84 -2.56
C GLY A 101 -22.68 5.15 -1.90
N TRP A 102 -23.98 5.44 -2.02
CA TRP A 102 -24.66 6.71 -1.70
C TRP A 102 -24.72 7.12 -0.22
N ASP A 103 -24.12 6.35 0.70
CA ASP A 103 -24.02 6.71 2.12
C ASP A 103 -22.59 7.16 2.48
N PRO A 104 -22.28 8.47 2.29
CA PRO A 104 -20.92 8.97 2.32
C PRO A 104 -20.27 8.97 3.71
N ARG A 105 -21.01 8.69 4.79
CA ARG A 105 -20.47 8.82 6.15
C ARG A 105 -20.09 7.49 6.79
N ARG A 106 -20.90 6.44 6.61
CA ARG A 106 -20.60 5.09 7.15
C ARG A 106 -19.84 4.20 6.16
N ALA A 107 -20.10 4.33 4.86
CA ALA A 107 -19.42 3.51 3.85
C ALA A 107 -17.95 3.94 3.63
N TRP A 108 -17.61 5.17 4.01
CA TRP A 108 -16.25 5.71 3.81
C TRP A 108 -15.23 5.20 4.80
N THR A 109 -15.62 4.84 6.02
CA THR A 109 -14.66 4.48 7.06
C THR A 109 -14.36 3.00 7.09
N THR A 110 -15.31 2.11 6.80
CA THR A 110 -15.06 0.65 6.84
C THR A 110 -14.30 0.15 5.60
N LEU A 111 -13.35 -0.75 5.82
CA LEU A 111 -12.43 -1.35 4.86
C LEU A 111 -12.44 -2.88 5.05
N PRO A 112 -13.42 -3.59 4.45
CA PRO A 112 -13.41 -5.05 4.44
C PRO A 112 -12.33 -5.56 3.50
N GLY A 113 -11.43 -6.41 3.98
CA GLY A 113 -10.36 -6.96 3.16
C GLY A 113 -9.99 -8.37 3.57
N ARG A 114 -9.06 -8.95 2.83
CA ARG A 114 -8.47 -10.24 3.13
C ARG A 114 -6.97 -10.09 3.21
N VAL A 115 -6.36 -10.83 4.13
CA VAL A 115 -4.92 -11.00 4.19
C VAL A 115 -4.58 -12.30 3.49
N TYR A 116 -3.65 -12.22 2.57
CA TYR A 116 -3.08 -13.32 1.83
C TYR A 116 -1.65 -13.55 2.29
N ASP A 117 -1.20 -14.80 2.32
CA ASP A 117 0.20 -15.12 2.56
C ASP A 117 1.03 -14.99 1.26
N ALA A 118 2.33 -15.30 1.35
CA ALA A 118 3.27 -15.26 0.24
C ALA A 118 2.91 -16.23 -0.91
N HIS A 119 2.13 -17.29 -0.64
CA HIS A 119 1.65 -18.22 -1.65
C HIS A 119 0.38 -17.73 -2.36
N GLY A 120 -0.23 -16.65 -1.84
CA GLY A 120 -1.48 -16.10 -2.35
C GLY A 120 -2.71 -16.79 -1.75
N ASP A 121 -2.53 -17.64 -0.74
CA ASP A 121 -3.63 -18.29 -0.04
C ASP A 121 -4.28 -17.32 0.94
N ALA A 122 -5.60 -17.40 1.07
CA ALA A 122 -6.36 -16.53 1.96
C ALA A 122 -6.07 -16.92 3.43
N TRP A 123 -5.17 -16.17 4.06
CA TRP A 123 -4.74 -16.40 5.43
C TRP A 123 -5.78 -15.91 6.45
N ALA A 124 -6.40 -14.74 6.24
CA ALA A 124 -7.41 -14.20 7.14
C ALA A 124 -8.39 -13.22 6.46
N THR A 125 -9.52 -12.98 7.12
CA THR A 125 -10.44 -11.89 6.77
C THR A 125 -10.27 -10.76 7.77
N ALA A 126 -10.24 -9.51 7.29
CA ALA A 126 -10.03 -8.34 8.13
C ALA A 126 -11.06 -7.26 7.84
N THR A 127 -11.42 -6.51 8.87
CA THR A 127 -12.27 -5.32 8.76
C THR A 127 -11.57 -4.18 9.48
N LEU A 128 -11.08 -3.21 8.70
CA LEU A 128 -10.42 -2.02 9.23
C LEU A 128 -11.34 -0.79 9.12
N TYR A 129 -11.04 0.23 9.90
CA TYR A 129 -11.76 1.50 9.91
C TYR A 129 -10.77 2.66 9.79
N PHE A 130 -11.01 3.58 8.85
CA PHE A 130 -10.28 4.84 8.75
C PHE A 130 -10.60 5.76 9.94
N SER A 131 -9.58 6.22 10.64
CA SER A 131 -9.69 7.22 11.70
C SER A 131 -9.58 8.66 11.17
N PHE A 132 -10.31 8.97 10.09
CA PHE A 132 -10.32 10.26 9.37
C PHE A 132 -10.51 11.49 10.29
N ARG A 133 -11.13 11.32 11.46
CA ARG A 133 -11.43 12.39 12.43
C ARG A 133 -10.24 12.83 13.29
N ARG A 134 -9.17 12.03 13.42
CA ARG A 134 -8.10 12.31 14.40
C ARG A 134 -6.93 13.13 13.84
N HIS A 135 -6.77 13.23 12.52
CA HIS A 135 -5.59 13.87 11.89
C HIS A 135 -5.92 15.04 10.93
N PHE A 136 -7.19 15.35 10.69
CA PHE A 136 -7.62 16.46 9.83
C PHE A 136 -6.99 17.83 10.18
N PRO A 137 -6.81 18.24 11.46
CA PRO A 137 -6.17 19.53 11.76
C PRO A 137 -4.63 19.53 11.60
N GLY A 138 -3.96 18.37 11.60
CA GLY A 138 -2.52 18.23 11.29
C GLY A 138 -2.21 18.19 9.78
N LEU A 139 -3.24 17.93 8.98
CA LEU A 139 -3.22 17.83 7.51
C LEU A 139 -2.90 19.19 6.85
N LEU A 140 -3.36 20.30 7.45
CA LEU A 140 -3.02 21.66 7.00
C LEU A 140 -1.58 22.08 7.37
N ARG A 141 -0.92 21.35 8.27
CA ARG A 141 0.41 21.72 8.78
C ARG A 141 1.55 20.92 8.14
N SER A 142 1.20 19.90 7.35
CA SER A 142 2.13 18.92 6.76
C SER A 142 2.27 19.08 5.24
N PHE A 143 1.97 20.26 4.69
CA PHE A 143 2.33 20.64 3.32
C PHE A 143 3.86 20.63 3.17
N ARG A 144 4.43 19.48 2.80
CA ARG A 144 5.84 19.39 2.44
C ARG A 144 6.01 18.70 1.10
N PHE A 145 6.69 19.44 0.22
CA PHE A 145 7.17 19.08 -1.11
C PHE A 145 7.87 17.72 -1.07
N VAL A 146 7.40 16.74 -1.84
CA VAL A 146 8.09 15.45 -1.98
C VAL A 146 8.46 15.25 -3.44
N TRP A 147 9.76 15.19 -3.69
CA TRP A 147 10.44 14.90 -4.95
C TRP A 147 11.47 13.79 -4.67
N PRO A 148 11.71 12.77 -5.54
CA PRO A 148 11.07 12.41 -6.81
C PRO A 148 10.15 11.17 -6.70
N TRP A 149 9.16 11.09 -7.59
CA TRP A 149 8.23 9.96 -7.74
C TRP A 149 8.65 9.11 -8.94
N ARG A 150 9.15 7.89 -8.72
CA ARG A 150 9.32 6.88 -9.79
C ARG A 150 8.02 6.11 -9.98
N ARG A 151 7.51 5.99 -11.21
CA ARG A 151 6.54 4.94 -11.55
C ARG A 151 7.37 3.69 -11.78
N ASP A 152 7.06 2.61 -11.09
CA ASP A 152 7.70 1.30 -11.37
C ASP A 152 6.97 0.56 -12.51
N ASP A 153 6.10 1.27 -13.26
CA ASP A 153 5.56 0.79 -14.54
C ASP A 153 6.55 0.97 -15.70
N GLU A 154 7.74 1.53 -15.46
CA GLU A 154 8.86 1.44 -16.39
C GLU A 154 9.63 0.17 -16.05
N ALA A 155 9.47 -0.87 -16.88
CA ALA A 155 10.42 -1.96 -16.93
C ALA A 155 11.85 -1.37 -17.04
N PRO A 156 12.86 -1.95 -16.39
CA PRO A 156 14.22 -1.43 -16.46
C PRO A 156 14.71 -1.48 -17.93
N ASP A 157 14.75 -0.33 -18.59
CA ASP A 157 15.48 -0.08 -19.85
C ASP A 157 16.97 0.13 -19.54
N ASP A 158 17.55 -0.78 -18.76
CA ASP A 158 18.97 -0.79 -18.39
C ASP A 158 19.33 -2.22 -17.97
N ALA A 159 19.26 -3.14 -18.94
CA ALA A 159 20.09 -4.33 -18.88
C ALA A 159 21.49 -3.88 -19.33
N PRO A 160 22.52 -3.93 -18.47
CA PRO A 160 23.88 -3.69 -18.90
C PRO A 160 24.26 -4.80 -19.88
N ASP A 161 24.49 -4.43 -21.14
CA ASP A 161 25.10 -5.27 -22.17
C ASP A 161 26.62 -5.37 -21.86
N ASP A 162 26.95 -5.98 -20.72
CA ASP A 162 28.31 -6.40 -20.41
C ASP A 162 28.56 -7.79 -21.03
N ALA A 163 28.80 -7.76 -22.33
CA ALA A 163 29.49 -8.83 -23.03
C ALA A 163 30.95 -8.40 -23.31
N SER A 164 31.70 -8.06 -22.26
CA SER A 164 33.17 -8.04 -22.29
C SER A 164 33.72 -9.38 -21.77
N VAL A 165 33.62 -10.44 -22.58
CA VAL A 165 34.47 -11.63 -22.41
C VAL A 165 35.73 -11.43 -23.24
N ALA A 166 36.80 -10.97 -22.59
CA ALA A 166 38.14 -10.96 -23.17
C ALA A 166 38.93 -12.20 -22.73
N ALA A 167 39.13 -13.10 -23.70
CA ALA A 167 40.24 -14.03 -23.93
C ALA A 167 40.61 -15.10 -22.87
N PRO A 168 41.11 -16.25 -23.35
CA PRO A 168 42.55 -16.42 -23.18
C PRO A 168 43.30 -16.62 -24.50
N ALA A 169 44.50 -16.05 -24.53
CA ALA A 169 45.53 -16.31 -25.51
C ALA A 169 46.11 -17.72 -25.31
N SER A 170 46.26 -18.45 -26.41
CA SER A 170 47.24 -19.52 -26.64
C SER A 170 47.34 -19.64 -28.17
N ALA A 171 48.32 -19.03 -28.81
CA ALA A 171 49.71 -19.49 -28.96
C ALA A 171 49.87 -20.63 -29.98
N LEU A 172 50.81 -20.39 -30.90
CA LEU A 172 51.56 -21.31 -31.77
C LEU A 172 51.04 -21.67 -33.19
N HIS A 173 51.79 -21.08 -34.14
CA HIS A 173 52.61 -21.75 -35.15
C HIS A 173 52.06 -22.09 -36.55
N ALA A 174 52.89 -21.68 -37.51
CA ALA A 174 53.10 -22.12 -38.89
C ALA A 174 52.20 -21.53 -39.98
#